data_AF-E4X6K9-F1
#
_entry.id   AF-E4X6K9-F1
#
_cell.length_a   1.000
_cell.length_b   1.000
_cell.length_c   1.000
_cell.angle_alpha   90.00
_cell.angle_beta   90.00
_cell.angle_gamma   90.00
#
_symmetry.space_group_name_H-M   'P 1'
#
loop_
_entity.id
_entity.type
_entity.pdbx_description
1 polymer ?
#
loop_
_entity_poly.entity_id
_entity_poly.type
_entity_poly.pdbx_seq_one_letter_code
_entity_poly.pdbx_strand_id
1 'polypeptide(L)'
;MHRDATEFQRKMEFMETLPILREAAERRERIRQERLEVGRAQMREKEEAENKRKKNLERLRSKVRVEVERDPTRTVKNTAAWSERILATKLDRDPIHYIQTYTNSQLMKDQRFRFNMMMREGNFNVGPAAVQALGRLKPATLPRRDNFHSRLFE
;
A
#
# COMPACT_ATOMS: atom_id res chain seq x y z
N MET A 1 71.87 -9.82 60.24
CA MET A 1 70.90 -9.69 59.13
C MET A 1 71.18 -10.60 57.94
N HIS A 2 72.40 -11.12 57.71
CA HIS A 2 72.65 -12.03 56.57
C HIS A 2 72.37 -13.52 56.84
N ARG A 3 72.43 -14.01 58.09
CA ARG A 3 72.12 -15.42 58.40
C ARG A 3 70.64 -15.76 58.21
N ASP A 4 69.76 -14.85 58.59
CA ASP A 4 68.30 -15.02 58.50
C ASP A 4 67.83 -15.14 57.04
N ALA A 5 68.46 -14.40 56.12
CA ALA A 5 68.18 -14.48 54.69
C ALA A 5 68.59 -15.83 54.10
N THR A 6 69.73 -16.39 54.52
CA THR A 6 70.19 -17.71 54.05
C THR A 6 69.35 -18.86 54.61
N GLU A 7 68.85 -18.75 55.84
CA GLU A 7 67.92 -19.76 56.41
C GLU A 7 66.55 -19.72 55.74
N PHE A 8 66.07 -18.51 55.40
CA PHE A 8 64.83 -18.35 54.65
C PHE A 8 64.91 -18.98 53.26
N GLN A 9 66.01 -18.76 52.54
CA GLN A 9 66.24 -19.37 51.22
C GLN A 9 66.27 -20.90 51.30
N ARG A 10 66.98 -21.48 52.27
CA ARG A 10 67.01 -22.94 52.48
C ARG A 10 65.64 -23.52 52.84
N LYS A 11 64.83 -22.80 53.62
CA LYS A 11 63.45 -23.19 53.94
C LYS A 11 62.56 -23.15 52.69
N MET A 12 62.70 -22.12 51.86
CA MET A 12 61.96 -22.01 50.59
C MET A 12 62.34 -23.12 49.61
N GLU A 13 63.64 -23.37 49.44
CA GLU A 13 64.16 -24.48 48.61
C GLU A 13 63.67 -25.83 49.13
N PHE A 14 63.71 -26.06 50.44
CA PHE A 14 63.18 -27.28 51.05
C PHE A 14 61.67 -27.42 50.79
N MET A 15 60.89 -26.34 50.96
CA MET A 15 59.47 -26.36 50.66
C MET A 15 59.19 -26.63 49.17
N GLU A 16 59.96 -26.06 48.25
CA GLU A 16 59.81 -26.32 46.81
C GLU A 16 60.13 -27.78 46.44
N THR A 17 61.03 -28.44 47.18
CA THR A 17 61.32 -29.87 47.00
C THR A 17 60.28 -30.81 47.61
N LEU A 18 59.30 -30.30 48.38
CA LEU A 18 58.28 -31.14 48.99
C LEU A 18 57.35 -31.71 47.90
N PRO A 19 57.15 -33.04 47.85
CA PRO A 19 56.35 -33.69 46.81
C PRO A 19 54.90 -33.20 46.79
N ILE A 20 54.35 -32.83 47.95
CA ILE A 20 52.98 -32.31 48.10
C ILE A 20 52.81 -30.96 47.38
N LEU A 21 53.83 -30.08 47.42
CA LEU A 21 53.77 -28.77 46.79
C LEU A 21 53.92 -28.86 45.28
N ARG A 22 54.75 -29.79 44.80
CA ARG A 22 54.89 -30.13 43.38
C ARG A 22 53.58 -30.71 42.82
N GLU A 23 52.99 -31.69 43.50
CA GLU A 23 51.70 -32.28 43.10
C GLU A 23 50.57 -31.24 43.08
N ALA A 24 50.54 -30.34 44.08
CA ALA A 24 49.59 -29.23 44.11
C ALA A 24 49.81 -28.23 42.95
N ALA A 25 51.06 -27.98 42.54
CA ALA A 25 51.37 -27.13 41.39
C ALA A 25 50.92 -27.76 40.07
N GLU A 26 51.25 -29.04 39.84
CA GLU A 26 50.84 -29.80 38.66
C GLU A 26 49.31 -29.90 38.55
N ARG A 27 48.60 -30.10 39.68
CA ARG A 27 47.14 -30.09 39.72
C ARG A 27 46.56 -28.73 39.32
N ARG A 28 47.15 -27.63 39.81
CA ARG A 28 46.72 -26.25 39.45
C ARG A 28 46.95 -25.97 37.96
N GLU A 29 48.06 -26.41 37.41
CA GLU A 29 48.35 -26.27 35.98
C GLU A 29 47.38 -27.08 35.13
N ARG A 30 47.09 -28.32 35.51
CA ARG A 30 46.10 -29.18 34.81
C ARG A 30 44.71 -28.53 34.79
N ILE A 31 44.23 -28.05 35.93
CA ILE A 31 42.95 -27.32 36.02
C ILE A 31 42.96 -26.05 35.18
N ARG A 32 44.10 -25.33 35.13
CA ARG A 32 44.25 -24.13 34.29
C ARG A 32 44.15 -24.49 32.80
N GLN A 33 44.83 -25.55 32.37
CA GLN A 33 44.79 -26.04 30.98
C GLN A 33 43.38 -26.48 30.59
N GLU A 34 42.72 -27.29 31.43
CA GLU A 34 41.33 -27.71 31.22
C GLU A 34 40.39 -26.50 31.07
N ARG A 35 40.51 -25.48 31.94
CA ARG A 35 39.71 -24.25 31.83
C ARG A 35 39.96 -23.49 30.53
N LEU A 36 41.20 -23.43 30.07
CA LEU A 36 41.55 -22.79 28.80
C LEU A 36 40.97 -23.55 27.61
N GLU A 37 41.02 -24.88 27.63
CA GLU A 37 40.44 -25.74 26.59
C GLU A 37 38.92 -25.59 26.52
N VAL A 38 38.24 -25.64 27.68
CA VAL A 38 36.79 -25.40 27.77
C VAL A 38 36.43 -24.00 27.26
N GLY A 39 37.20 -22.97 27.64
CA GLY A 39 36.99 -21.61 27.16
C GLY A 39 37.15 -21.50 25.63
N ARG A 40 38.16 -22.16 25.05
CA ARG A 40 38.37 -22.20 23.59
C ARG A 40 37.23 -22.93 22.89
N ALA A 41 36.74 -24.05 23.43
CA ALA A 41 35.62 -24.79 22.88
C ALA A 41 34.34 -23.95 22.87
N GLN A 42 34.03 -23.27 23.98
CA GLN A 42 32.87 -22.38 24.07
C GLN A 42 32.95 -21.20 23.08
N MET A 43 34.14 -20.64 22.87
CA MET A 43 34.31 -19.56 21.89
C MET A 43 34.07 -20.05 20.46
N ARG A 44 34.57 -21.25 20.11
CA ARG A 44 34.32 -21.87 18.80
C ARG A 44 32.84 -22.15 18.58
N GLU A 45 32.15 -22.70 19.58
CA GLU A 45 30.72 -22.98 19.50
C GLU A 45 29.90 -21.69 19.29
N LYS A 46 30.25 -20.61 20.00
CA LYS A 46 29.63 -19.30 19.81
C LYS A 46 29.86 -18.75 18.40
N GLU A 47 31.08 -18.87 17.89
CA GLU A 47 31.43 -18.42 16.54
C GLU A 47 30.67 -19.22 15.45
N GLU A 48 30.56 -20.54 15.62
CA GLU A 48 29.77 -21.39 14.73
C GLU A 48 28.27 -21.04 14.78
N ALA A 49 27.72 -20.79 15.96
CA ALA A 49 26.34 -20.37 16.14
C ALA A 49 26.07 -19.03 15.44
N GLU A 50 26.93 -18.04 15.62
CA GLU A 50 26.83 -16.74 14.96
C GLU A 50 26.98 -16.86 13.42
N ASN A 51 27.89 -17.71 12.94
CA ASN A 51 28.03 -17.97 11.50
C ASN A 51 26.79 -18.65 10.91
N LYS A 52 26.18 -19.62 11.61
CA LYS A 52 24.91 -20.24 11.19
C LYS A 52 23.79 -19.20 11.16
N ARG A 53 23.70 -18.34 12.18
CA ARG A 53 22.72 -17.24 12.24
C ARG A 53 22.88 -16.27 11.06
N LYS A 54 24.11 -15.85 10.76
CA LYS A 54 24.40 -14.97 9.61
C LYS A 54 23.99 -15.61 8.29
N LYS A 55 24.36 -16.87 8.05
CA LYS A 55 23.97 -17.62 6.83
C LYS A 55 22.45 -17.74 6.69
N ASN A 56 21.74 -18.06 7.77
CA ASN A 56 20.28 -18.12 7.76
C ASN A 56 19.66 -16.75 7.44
N LEU A 57 20.21 -15.69 8.01
CA LEU A 57 19.75 -14.34 7.78
C LEU A 57 20.00 -13.88 6.33
N GLU A 58 21.14 -14.22 5.73
CA GLU A 58 21.41 -13.98 4.31
C GLU A 58 20.44 -14.73 3.40
N ARG A 59 20.13 -15.99 3.72
CA ARG A 59 19.13 -16.77 2.99
C ARG A 59 17.72 -16.17 3.09
N LEU A 60 17.35 -15.64 4.25
CA LEU A 60 16.08 -14.93 4.40
C LEU A 60 16.08 -13.63 3.61
N ARG A 61 17.17 -12.87 3.66
CA ARG A 61 17.34 -11.65 2.87
C ARG A 61 17.23 -11.94 1.38
N SER A 62 17.82 -13.00 0.85
CA SER A 62 17.69 -13.34 -0.57
C SER A 62 16.26 -13.72 -0.96
N LYS A 63 15.54 -14.46 -0.10
CA LYS A 63 14.11 -14.78 -0.33
C LYS A 63 13.19 -13.56 -0.33
N VAL A 64 13.46 -12.58 0.55
CA VAL A 64 12.62 -11.39 0.74
C VAL A 64 13.07 -10.24 -0.15
N ARG A 65 14.30 -10.29 -0.69
CA ARG A 65 14.81 -9.28 -1.61
C ARG A 65 13.88 -9.25 -2.82
N VAL A 66 13.16 -8.15 -2.94
CA VAL A 66 12.29 -7.90 -4.08
C VAL A 66 13.21 -7.69 -5.28
N GLU A 67 13.26 -8.69 -6.17
CA GLU A 67 14.01 -8.66 -7.45
C GLU A 67 13.31 -7.82 -8.52
N VAL A 68 12.30 -7.03 -8.14
CA VAL A 68 11.53 -6.23 -9.08
C VAL A 68 12.11 -4.82 -9.09
N GLU A 69 12.50 -4.36 -10.27
CA GLU A 69 12.90 -2.98 -10.48
C GLU A 69 11.81 -2.02 -10.00
N ARG A 70 12.23 -0.86 -9.51
CA ARG A 70 11.29 0.18 -9.04
C ARG A 70 10.53 0.70 -10.26
N ASP A 71 9.36 0.12 -10.52
CA ASP A 71 8.47 0.53 -11.58
C ASP A 71 7.43 1.54 -11.03
N PRO A 72 7.62 2.85 -11.28
CA PRO A 72 6.68 3.88 -10.85
C PRO A 72 5.36 3.82 -11.61
N THR A 73 5.28 3.09 -12.73
CA THR A 73 4.03 2.95 -13.47
C THR A 73 3.09 1.98 -12.76
N ARG A 74 3.60 1.00 -12.01
CA ARG A 74 2.79 0.05 -11.22
C ARG A 74 2.00 0.71 -10.09
N THR A 75 2.47 1.82 -9.53
CA THR A 75 1.72 2.56 -8.50
C THR A 75 0.56 3.35 -9.08
N VAL A 76 0.69 3.79 -10.33
CA VAL A 76 -0.32 4.59 -11.03
C VAL A 76 -1.31 3.70 -11.80
N LYS A 77 -0.87 2.53 -12.25
CA LYS A 77 -1.68 1.61 -13.04
C LYS A 77 -2.76 0.94 -12.17
N ASN A 78 -3.96 0.88 -12.72
CA ASN A 78 -5.05 0.09 -12.15
C ASN A 78 -4.64 -1.37 -11.97
N THR A 79 -5.06 -1.98 -10.86
CA THR A 79 -4.91 -3.43 -10.68
C THR A 79 -5.72 -4.18 -11.74
N ALA A 80 -5.35 -5.43 -12.03
CA ALA A 80 -6.09 -6.27 -12.98
C ALA A 80 -7.57 -6.38 -12.59
N ALA A 81 -7.84 -6.65 -11.31
CA ALA A 81 -9.19 -6.71 -10.76
C ALA A 81 -9.95 -5.38 -10.89
N TRP A 82 -9.29 -4.23 -10.68
CA TRP A 82 -9.94 -2.92 -10.86
C TRP A 82 -10.25 -2.63 -12.33
N SER A 83 -9.36 -3.03 -13.23
CA SER A 83 -9.55 -2.86 -14.67
C SER A 83 -10.74 -3.69 -15.17
N GLU A 84 -10.86 -4.93 -14.71
CA GLU A 84 -12.01 -5.80 -14.99
C GLU A 84 -13.31 -5.23 -14.43
N ARG A 85 -13.28 -4.68 -13.20
CA ARG A 85 -14.45 -4.02 -12.59
C ARG A 85 -14.92 -2.80 -13.39
N ILE A 86 -13.98 -1.99 -13.91
CA ILE A 86 -14.30 -0.85 -14.79
C ILE A 86 -14.94 -1.35 -16.09
N LEU A 87 -14.43 -2.43 -16.67
CA LEU A 87 -14.97 -3.02 -17.89
C LEU A 87 -16.40 -3.54 -17.67
N ALA A 88 -16.64 -4.26 -16.56
CA ALA A 88 -17.97 -4.72 -16.18
C ALA A 88 -18.96 -3.55 -15.99
N THR A 89 -18.57 -2.52 -15.24
CA THR A 89 -19.39 -1.30 -15.03
C THR A 89 -19.58 -0.42 -16.27
N LYS A 90 -18.84 -0.66 -17.36
CA LYS A 90 -19.09 -0.01 -18.66
C LYS A 90 -20.10 -0.79 -19.50
N LEU A 91 -20.12 -2.11 -19.38
CA LEU A 91 -21.04 -2.98 -20.11
C LEU A 91 -22.45 -2.98 -19.50
N ASP A 92 -22.58 -2.80 -18.18
CA ASP A 92 -23.86 -2.77 -17.46
C ASP A 92 -24.52 -1.37 -17.40
N ARG A 93 -24.17 -0.44 -18.29
CA ARG A 93 -24.78 0.90 -18.32
C ARG A 93 -26.10 0.90 -19.10
N ASP A 94 -27.04 0.07 -18.69
CA ASP A 94 -28.43 0.42 -18.89
C ASP A 94 -28.70 1.67 -18.03
N PRO A 95 -29.39 2.70 -18.57
CA PRO A 95 -29.68 3.90 -17.78
C PRO A 95 -30.47 3.49 -16.54
N ILE A 96 -29.90 3.78 -15.35
CA ILE A 96 -30.42 3.41 -14.02
C ILE A 96 -31.89 3.81 -13.84
N HIS A 97 -32.35 4.81 -14.61
CA HIS A 97 -33.74 5.21 -14.71
C HIS A 97 -34.17 5.37 -16.17
N TYR A 98 -35.28 4.73 -16.53
CA TYR A 98 -36.04 5.12 -17.72
C TYR A 98 -36.69 6.46 -17.43
N ILE A 99 -36.10 7.56 -17.92
CA ILE A 99 -36.73 8.87 -17.81
C ILE A 99 -37.99 8.81 -18.67
N GLN A 100 -39.17 8.83 -18.04
CA GLN A 100 -40.44 8.96 -18.76
C GLN A 100 -40.58 10.38 -19.31
N THR A 101 -39.78 10.70 -20.32
CA THR A 101 -39.93 11.92 -21.11
C THR A 101 -40.92 11.72 -22.23
N TYR A 102 -41.36 12.82 -22.81
CA TYR A 102 -42.10 12.79 -24.06
C TYR A 102 -41.28 12.12 -25.16
N THR A 103 -41.91 11.19 -25.89
CA THR A 103 -41.33 10.62 -27.11
C THR A 103 -41.24 11.70 -28.20
N ASN A 104 -40.31 11.58 -29.15
CA ASN A 104 -40.22 12.49 -30.30
C ASN A 104 -41.56 12.67 -31.01
N SER A 105 -42.34 11.60 -31.20
CA SER A 105 -43.69 11.68 -31.76
C SER A 105 -44.64 12.55 -30.93
N GLN A 106 -44.54 12.51 -29.60
CA GLN A 106 -45.35 13.33 -28.70
C GLN A 106 -44.92 14.81 -28.74
N LEU A 107 -43.62 15.10 -28.82
CA LEU A 107 -43.10 16.47 -28.95
C LEU A 107 -43.52 17.10 -30.29
N MET A 108 -43.46 16.33 -31.38
CA MET A 108 -43.82 16.81 -32.72
C MET A 108 -45.32 17.08 -32.90
N LYS A 109 -46.18 16.71 -31.94
CA LYS A 109 -47.60 17.10 -31.99
C LYS A 109 -47.80 18.61 -31.81
N ASP A 110 -46.91 19.28 -31.06
CA ASP A 110 -47.01 20.72 -30.86
C ASP A 110 -46.45 21.50 -32.05
N GLN A 111 -47.30 22.33 -32.67
CA GLN A 111 -46.91 23.21 -33.77
C GLN A 111 -45.86 24.23 -33.35
N ARG A 112 -45.86 24.68 -32.09
CA ARG A 112 -44.88 25.62 -31.55
C ARG A 112 -43.50 25.00 -31.47
N PHE A 113 -43.43 23.73 -31.06
CA PHE A 113 -42.19 22.98 -31.00
C PHE A 113 -41.61 22.78 -32.41
N ARG A 114 -42.45 22.37 -33.37
CA ARG A 114 -42.06 22.25 -34.78
C ARG A 114 -41.55 23.57 -35.36
N PHE A 115 -42.26 24.67 -35.11
CA PHE A 115 -41.85 26.00 -35.55
C PHE A 115 -40.48 26.39 -34.99
N ASN A 116 -40.25 26.16 -33.69
CA ASN A 116 -38.95 26.45 -33.08
C ASN A 116 -37.83 25.60 -33.68
N MET A 117 -38.09 24.32 -33.94
CA MET A 117 -37.12 23.42 -34.56
C MET A 117 -36.75 23.88 -35.97
N MET A 118 -37.73 24.23 -36.81
CA MET A 118 -37.49 24.75 -38.16
C MET A 118 -36.68 26.05 -38.14
N MET A 119 -36.96 26.95 -37.18
CA MET A 119 -36.20 28.20 -37.03
C MET A 119 -34.74 27.92 -36.66
N ARG A 120 -34.49 26.95 -35.78
CA ARG A 120 -33.13 26.52 -35.41
C ARG A 120 -32.40 25.85 -36.58
N GLU A 121 -33.07 24.93 -37.28
CA GLU A 121 -32.51 24.25 -38.46
C GLU A 121 -32.19 25.25 -39.59
N GLY A 122 -33.02 26.28 -39.75
CA GLY A 122 -32.80 27.37 -40.70
C GLY A 122 -31.83 28.46 -40.20
N ASN A 123 -31.19 28.31 -39.02
CA ASN A 123 -30.33 29.32 -38.38
C ASN A 123 -30.99 30.72 -38.26
N PHE A 124 -32.32 30.78 -38.13
CA PHE A 124 -33.02 32.03 -37.89
C PHE A 124 -32.93 32.41 -36.41
N ASN A 125 -32.47 33.62 -36.13
CA ASN A 125 -32.44 34.16 -34.77
C ASN A 125 -33.86 34.36 -34.24
N VAL A 126 -34.12 33.94 -33.00
CA VAL A 126 -35.41 34.12 -32.32
C VAL A 126 -35.54 35.59 -31.90
N GLY A 127 -35.97 36.45 -32.83
CA GLY A 127 -36.26 37.86 -32.59
C GLY A 127 -37.73 38.12 -32.22
N PRO A 128 -38.12 39.39 -31.99
CA PRO A 128 -39.49 39.76 -31.60
C PRO A 128 -40.57 39.28 -32.57
N ALA A 129 -40.29 39.29 -33.87
CA ALA A 129 -41.21 38.80 -34.90
C ALA A 129 -41.46 37.29 -34.79
N ALA A 130 -40.43 36.50 -34.47
CA ALA A 130 -40.56 35.06 -34.27
C ALA A 130 -41.38 34.75 -33.01
N VAL A 131 -41.21 35.54 -31.95
CA VAL A 131 -42.01 35.42 -30.72
C VAL A 131 -43.48 35.75 -30.99
N GLN A 132 -43.76 36.82 -31.75
CA GLN A 132 -45.13 37.15 -32.17
C GLN A 132 -45.75 36.05 -33.03
N ALA A 133 -45.00 35.47 -33.97
CA ALA A 133 -45.46 34.34 -34.78
C ALA A 133 -45.76 33.10 -33.92
N LEU A 134 -44.90 32.80 -32.94
CA LEU A 134 -45.09 31.67 -32.03
C LEU A 134 -46.30 31.85 -31.11
N GLY A 135 -46.58 33.09 -30.69
CA GLY A 135 -47.78 33.42 -29.89
C GLY A 135 -49.11 33.23 -30.63
N ARG A 136 -49.09 33.26 -31.98
CA ARG A 136 -50.29 32.99 -32.81
C ARG A 136 -50.58 31.48 -32.96
N LEU A 137 -49.60 30.62 -32.70
CA LEU A 137 -49.76 29.17 -32.81
C LEU A 137 -50.48 28.61 -31.57
N LYS A 138 -51.49 27.77 -31.81
CA LYS A 138 -52.22 27.11 -30.73
C LYS A 138 -51.44 25.89 -30.20
N PRO A 139 -51.52 25.59 -28.89
CA PRO A 139 -50.98 24.35 -28.35
C PRO A 139 -51.72 23.14 -28.95
N ALA A 140 -51.06 21.98 -29.04
CA ALA A 140 -51.66 20.74 -29.56
C ALA A 140 -52.87 20.27 -28.73
N THR A 141 -52.82 20.51 -27.42
CA THR A 141 -53.89 20.21 -26.48
C THR A 141 -54.25 21.48 -25.72
N LEU A 142 -55.54 21.73 -25.57
CA LEU A 142 -55.99 22.81 -24.71
C LEU A 142 -55.64 22.49 -23.26
N PRO A 143 -55.30 23.52 -22.46
CA PRO A 143 -55.16 23.37 -21.02
C PRO A 143 -56.42 22.72 -20.43
N ARG A 144 -56.24 21.85 -19.44
CA ARG A 144 -57.37 21.24 -18.72
C ARG A 144 -58.24 22.33 -18.10
N ARG A 145 -59.56 22.12 -18.01
CA ARG A 145 -60.53 23.08 -17.49
C ARG A 145 -60.17 23.66 -16.11
N ASP A 146 -59.53 22.84 -15.28
CA ASP A 146 -59.17 23.16 -13.90
C ASP A 146 -57.84 23.94 -13.79
N ASN A 147 -57.12 24.05 -14.91
CA ASN A 147 -55.81 24.69 -15.00
C ASN A 147 -56.02 26.15 -15.40
N PHE A 148 -56.49 26.97 -14.47
CA PHE A 148 -56.61 28.41 -14.68
C PHE A 148 -55.21 29.01 -14.91
N HIS A 149 -55.04 29.76 -15.99
CA HIS A 149 -53.81 30.51 -16.22
C HIS A 149 -53.60 31.52 -15.09
N SER A 150 -52.53 31.36 -14.31
CA SER A 150 -52.11 32.41 -13.40
C SER A 150 -51.76 33.65 -14.23
N ARG A 151 -52.49 34.75 -14.05
CA ARG A 151 -52.19 36.06 -14.65
C ARG A 151 -50.93 36.72 -14.04
N LEU A 152 -49.93 35.92 -13.68
CA LEU A 152 -48.71 36.40 -13.01
C LEU A 152 -47.75 37.11 -13.97
N PHE A 153 -48.01 37.04 -15.28
CA PHE A 153 -47.15 37.61 -16.32
C PHE A 153 -47.95 38.33 -17.43
N GLU A 154 -49.10 38.90 -17.09
CA GLU A 154 -49.75 39.94 -17.92
C GLU A 154 -49.17 41.31 -17.59
#